data_AF-A0A1F6QDH9-F1
#
_entry.id   AF-A0A1F6QDH9-F1
#
_cell.length_a   1.000
_cell.length_b   1.000
_cell.length_c   1.000
_cell.angle_alpha   90.00
_cell.angle_beta   90.00
_cell.angle_gamma   90.00
#
_symmetry.space_group_name_H-M   'P 1'
#
loop_
_entity.id
_entity.type
_entity.pdbx_description
1 polymer ?
#
loop_
_entity_poly.entity_id
_entity_poly.type
_entity_poly.pdbx_seq_one_letter_code
_entity_poly.pdbx_strand_id
1 'polypeptide(L)' 'MGQRLPPVKWKELVKKLQQFGFSGPFIGGRHPYMVKGNLVLTIPNPHKGDIGIVLLLKILKQARINKDEWLNQ' A
#
# COMPACT_ATOMS: atom_id res chain seq x y z
N MET A 1 -6.79 18.48 12.66
CA MET A 1 -5.85 18.89 11.59
C MET A 1 -5.43 17.64 10.85
N GLY A 2 -5.84 17.46 9.59
CA GLY A 2 -5.51 16.23 8.86
C GLY A 2 -4.04 16.25 8.46
N GLN A 3 -3.21 15.37 9.04
CA GLN A 3 -1.80 15.23 8.66
C GLN A 3 -1.67 15.00 7.16
N ARG A 4 -0.65 15.53 6.47
CA ARG A 4 -0.52 15.33 5.01
C ARG A 4 0.15 13.98 4.73
N LEU A 5 -0.42 13.17 3.84
CA LEU A 5 0.26 11.96 3.37
C LEU A 5 1.33 12.35 2.35
N PRO A 6 2.60 11.99 2.55
CA PRO A 6 3.61 12.13 1.51
C PRO A 6 3.42 11.04 0.42
N PRO A 7 3.84 11.30 -0.83
CA PRO A 7 3.99 10.24 -1.81
C PRO A 7 5.05 9.23 -1.33
N VAL A 8 4.94 7.97 -1.76
CA VAL A 8 5.81 6.89 -1.28
C VAL A 8 6.39 6.07 -2.42
N LYS A 9 7.63 5.60 -2.27
CA LYS A 9 8.22 4.64 -3.22
C LYS A 9 7.47 3.31 -3.15
N TRP A 10 7.46 2.58 -4.26
CA TRP A 10 6.83 1.26 -4.33
C TRP A 10 7.37 0.29 -3.27
N LYS A 11 8.69 0.28 -3.04
CA LYS A 11 9.31 -0.56 -2.00
C LYS A 11 8.83 -0.22 -0.59
N GLU A 12 8.64 1.07 -0.29
CA GLU A 12 8.14 1.52 1.00
C GLU A 12 6.66 1.16 1.18
N LEU A 13 5.84 1.26 0.12
CA LEU A 13 4.46 0.77 0.15
C LEU A 13 4.41 -0.70 0.58
N VAL A 14 5.20 -1.55 -0.09
CA VAL A 14 5.24 -2.99 0.20
C VAL A 14 5.72 -3.26 1.62
N LYS A 15 6.82 -2.63 2.04
CA LYS A 15 7.39 -2.80 3.37
C LYS A 15 6.40 -2.42 4.48
N LYS A 16 5.73 -1.28 4.35
CA LYS A 16 4.73 -0.86 5.34
C LYS A 16 3.50 -1.77 5.34
N LEU A 17 3.00 -2.19 4.17
CA LEU A 17 1.91 -3.16 4.11
C LEU A 17 2.28 -4.47 4.82
N GLN A 18 3.53 -4.93 4.72
CA GLN A 18 4.01 -6.08 5.49
C GLN A 18 3.97 -5.84 7.01
N GLN A 19 4.32 -4.65 7.49
CA GLN A 19 4.18 -4.28 8.91
C GLN A 19 2.72 -4.29 9.37
N PHE A 20 1.77 -3.99 8.48
CA PHE A 20 0.33 -4.14 8.72
C PHE A 20 -0.17 -5.59 8.61
N GLY A 21 0.71 -6.57 8.42
CA GLY A 21 0.38 -8.00 8.37
C GLY A 21 -0.04 -8.52 7.00
N PHE A 22 0.27 -7.80 5.92
CA PHE A 22 0.11 -8.34 4.56
C PHE A 22 1.29 -9.24 4.16
N SER A 23 1.00 -10.36 3.52
CA SER A 23 1.99 -11.23 2.87
C SER A 23 2.10 -10.92 1.38
N GLY A 24 3.29 -11.18 0.81
CA GLY A 24 3.60 -10.90 -0.59
C GLY A 24 4.68 -9.81 -0.75
N PRO A 25 4.79 -9.17 -1.93
CA PRO A 25 3.85 -9.20 -3.03
C PRO A 25 3.95 -10.49 -3.86
N PHE A 26 2.80 -11.02 -4.23
CA PHE A 26 2.66 -12.12 -5.17
C PHE A 26 2.45 -11.56 -6.57
N ILE A 27 2.97 -12.27 -7.58
CA ILE A 27 2.82 -11.89 -8.98
C ILE A 27 1.73 -12.77 -9.58
N GLY A 28 0.60 -12.15 -9.95
CA GLY A 28 -0.49 -12.81 -10.66
C GLY A 28 -0.99 -11.93 -11.79
N GLY A 29 -0.54 -12.18 -13.01
CA GLY A 29 -0.95 -11.40 -14.19
C GLY A 29 -0.31 -10.00 -14.24
N ARG A 30 -1.11 -8.97 -14.56
CA ARG A 30 -0.63 -7.62 -14.92
C ARG A 30 -0.17 -6.76 -13.74
N HIS A 31 -0.69 -7.01 -12.54
CA HIS A 31 -0.37 -6.25 -11.32
C HIS A 31 -0.09 -7.18 -10.13
N PRO A 32 0.91 -6.87 -9.29
CA PRO A 32 1.13 -7.63 -8.07
C PRO A 32 0.00 -7.43 -7.06
N TYR A 33 -0.13 -8.37 -6.14
CA TYR A 33 -1.09 -8.29 -5.05
C TYR A 33 -0.48 -8.75 -3.73
N MET A 34 -1.08 -8.33 -2.63
CA MET A 34 -0.71 -8.74 -1.26
C MET A 34 -1.94 -9.26 -0.53
N VAL A 35 -1.76 -10.16 0.43
CA VAL A 35 -2.88 -10.85 1.10
C VAL A 35 -2.80 -10.68 2.62
N LYS A 36 -3.93 -10.41 3.27
CA LYS A 36 -4.08 -10.38 4.73
C LYS A 36 -5.36 -11.10 5.13
N GLY A 37 -5.24 -12.36 5.59
CA GLY A 37 -6.40 -13.23 5.82
C GLY A 37 -7.21 -13.39 4.52
N ASN A 38 -8.49 -13.00 4.55
CA ASN A 38 -9.38 -13.08 3.39
C ASN A 38 -9.32 -11.83 2.49
N LEU A 39 -8.48 -10.85 2.80
CA LEU A 39 -8.34 -9.61 2.03
C LEU A 39 -7.23 -9.73 1.00
N VAL A 40 -7.57 -9.57 -0.28
CA VAL A 40 -6.61 -9.47 -1.39
C VAL A 40 -6.52 -8.01 -1.84
N LEU A 41 -5.32 -7.45 -1.79
CA LEU A 41 -5.02 -6.08 -2.15
C LEU A 41 -4.15 -6.05 -3.41
N THR A 42 -4.71 -5.59 -4.53
CA THR A 42 -3.92 -5.33 -5.74
C THR A 42 -3.10 -4.04 -5.55
N ILE A 43 -1.82 -4.08 -5.89
CA ILE A 43 -0.90 -2.93 -5.78
C ILE A 43 -0.35 -2.56 -7.17
N PRO A 44 0.10 -1.31 -7.39
CA PRO A 44 0.68 -0.91 -8.68
C PRO A 44 1.92 -1.73 -9.02
N ASN A 45 2.32 -1.73 -10.29
CA ASN A 45 3.58 -2.35 -10.69
C ASN A 45 4.77 -1.60 -10.10
N PRO A 46 5.88 -2.30 -9.80
CA PRO A 46 7.14 -1.65 -9.45
C PRO A 46 7.53 -0.65 -10.54
N HIS A 47 7.75 0.61 -10.15
CA HIS A 47 8.25 1.65 -11.03
C HIS A 47 9.23 2.53 -10.25
N LYS A 48 10.00 3.37 -10.99
CA LYS A 48 11.01 4.25 -10.40
C LYS A 48 10.43 5.49 -9.72
N GLY A 49 9.22 5.90 -10.10
CA GLY A 49 8.54 7.05 -9.54
C GLY A 49 7.84 6.76 -8.21
N ASP A 50 7.40 7.83 -7.55
CA ASP A 50 6.63 7.72 -6.33
C ASP A 50 5.15 7.45 -6.63
N ILE A 51 4.52 6.71 -5.73
CA ILE A 51 3.08 6.51 -5.69
C ILE A 51 2.45 7.81 -5.18
N GLY A 52 1.76 8.50 -6.08
CA GLY A 52 1.05 9.74 -5.77
C GLY A 52 -0.01 9.54 -4.68
N ILE A 53 -0.25 10.62 -3.93
CA ILE A 53 -1.12 10.64 -2.73
C ILE A 53 -2.53 10.09 -3.03
N VAL A 54 -3.09 10.42 -4.20
CA VAL A 54 -4.45 9.97 -4.60
C VAL A 54 -4.50 8.45 -4.76
N LEU A 55 -3.48 7.84 -5.37
CA LEU A 55 -3.41 6.39 -5.53
C LEU A 55 -3.14 5.71 -4.19
N LEU A 56 -2.23 6.27 -3.37
CA LEU A 56 -1.95 5.78 -2.03
C LEU A 56 -3.23 5.74 -1.17
N LEU A 57 -4.03 6.81 -1.17
CA LEU A 57 -5.31 6.86 -0.44
C LEU A 57 -6.29 5.76 -0.87
N LYS A 58 -6.37 5.46 -2.17
CA LYS A 58 -7.22 4.37 -2.68
C LYS A 58 -6.74 3.01 -2.18
N ILE A 59 -5.43 2.79 -2.18
CA ILE A 59 -4.81 1.55 -1.69
C ILE A 59 -5.07 1.39 -0.18
N LEU A 60 -4.85 2.43 0.62
CA LEU A 60 -5.09 2.37 2.08
C LEU A 60 -6.57 2.09 2.40
N LYS A 61 -7.49 2.72 1.66
CA LYS A 61 -8.93 2.46 1.80
C LYS A 61 -9.28 1.01 1.50
N GLN A 62 -8.75 0.42 0.43
CA GLN A 62 -8.95 -0.99 0.09
C GLN A 62 -8.29 -1.92 1.13
N ALA A 63 -7.15 -1.53 1.67
CA ALA A 63 -6.42 -2.24 2.72
C ALA A 63 -7.10 -2.15 4.10
N ARG A 64 -8.13 -1.30 4.26
CA ARG A 64 -8.76 -0.95 5.54
C ARG A 64 -7.75 -0.40 6.56
N ILE A 65 -6.78 0.38 6.09
CA ILE A 65 -5.77 1.05 6.91
C ILE A 65 -6.13 2.53 7.00
N ASN A 66 -6.22 3.05 8.22
CA ASN A 66 -6.45 4.47 8.40
C ASN A 66 -5.18 5.27 8.14
N LYS A 67 -5.36 6.51 7.66
CA LYS A 67 -4.25 7.40 7.33
C LYS A 67 -3.32 7.68 8.52
N ASP A 68 -3.89 7.85 9.71
CA ASP A 68 -3.11 8.12 10.91
C ASP A 68 -2.31 6.89 11.33
N GLU A 69 -2.89 5.69 11.22
CA GLU A 69 -2.17 4.43 11.44
C GLU A 69 -0.98 4.29 10.48
N TRP A 70 -1.18 4.62 9.20
CA TRP A 70 -0.13 4.58 8.18
C TRP A 70 1.06 5.51 8.48
N LEU A 71 0.78 6.67 9.08
CA LEU A 71 1.78 7.68 9.42
C LEU A 71 2.52 7.35 10.72
N ASN A 72 1.95 6.50 11.58
CA ASN A 72 2.52 6.10 12.87
C ASN A 72 3.32 4.77 12.84
N GLN A 73 3.63 4.26 11.65
CA GLN A 73 4.50 3.09 11.39
C GLN A 73 5.83 3.52 10.78
#